data_AF-A0A1Q6WZB2-F1
#
_entry.id   AF-A0A1Q6WZB2-F1
#
_cell.length_a   1.000
_cell.length_b   1.000
_cell.length_c   1.000
_cell.angle_alpha   90.00
_cell.angle_beta   90.00
_cell.angle_gamma   90.00
#
_symmetry.space_group_name_H-M   'P 1'
#
loop_
_entity.id
_entity.type
_entity.pdbx_description
1 polymer ?
#
loop_
_entity_poly.entity_id
_entity_poly.type
_entity_poly.pdbx_seq_one_letter_code
_entity_poly.pdbx_strand_id
1 'polypeptide(L)'
;MVAFVHNRGNPMSYNELIQLYFERSNAMQQYWNLYVIIVGGVLAFSSLRKQPAAVTTALVCILFGLFAYKNIDAMKDTTAQRFAAVEAIKQFDSGSITATASTQVRGLLEPTLTPATFGSVKATHIASDLLTIAALCAMELRRRRLKATPSTS
;
A
#
# COMPACT_ATOMS: atom_id res chain seq x y z
N MET A 1 20.90 19.83 12.48
CA MET A 1 20.15 18.95 13.40
C MET A 1 18.98 19.77 13.95
N VAL A 2 17.82 19.71 13.31
CA VAL A 2 16.64 20.47 13.75
C VAL A 2 15.92 19.61 14.79
N ALA A 3 15.86 20.10 16.02
CA ALA A 3 15.18 19.42 17.11
C ALA A 3 13.66 19.46 16.88
N PHE A 4 13.07 18.28 16.69
CA PHE A 4 11.61 18.12 16.70
C PHE A 4 11.15 18.25 18.16
N VAL A 5 10.76 19.47 18.57
CA VAL A 5 10.11 19.69 19.87
C VAL A 5 8.75 18.99 19.82
N HIS A 6 8.69 17.84 20.48
CA HIS A 6 7.46 17.08 20.64
C HIS A 6 6.65 17.70 21.78
N ASN A 7 5.75 18.63 21.43
CA ASN A 7 4.89 19.37 22.36
C ASN A 7 3.73 18.47 22.84
N ARG A 8 3.96 17.59 23.83
CA ARG A 8 2.97 16.61 24.31
C ARG A 8 1.78 17.19 25.11
N GLY A 9 1.66 18.51 25.22
CA GLY A 9 0.63 19.17 26.03
C GLY A 9 -0.39 20.01 25.27
N ASN A 10 -0.15 20.30 23.98
CA ASN A 10 -1.07 21.13 23.19
C ASN A 10 -1.89 20.23 22.24
N PRO A 11 -3.23 20.31 22.23
CA PRO A 11 -4.03 19.61 21.23
C PRO A 11 -3.57 20.04 19.82
N MET A 12 -3.39 19.06 18.92
CA MET A 12 -2.99 19.30 17.52
C MET A 12 -3.97 20.28 16.87
N SER A 13 -3.47 21.33 16.24
CA SER A 13 -4.29 22.27 15.46
C SER A 13 -4.96 21.61 14.25
N TYR A 14 -6.02 22.23 13.73
CA TYR A 14 -6.70 21.79 12.50
C TYR A 14 -5.71 21.54 11.35
N ASN A 15 -4.76 22.47 11.17
CA ASN A 15 -3.75 22.38 10.11
C ASN A 15 -2.83 21.17 10.31
N GLU A 16 -2.39 20.90 11.54
CA GLU A 16 -1.57 19.72 11.85
C GLU A 16 -2.33 18.41 11.61
N LEU A 17 -3.64 18.37 11.92
CA LEU A 17 -4.49 17.22 11.63
C LEU A 17 -4.65 16.98 10.12
N ILE A 18 -4.87 18.04 9.35
CA ILE A 18 -4.96 17.97 7.88
C ILE A 18 -3.63 17.52 7.29
N GLN A 19 -2.51 18.07 7.76
CA GLN A 19 -1.18 17.65 7.34
C GLN A 19 -0.94 16.17 7.66
N LEU A 20 -1.28 15.72 8.87
CA LEU A 20 -1.16 14.33 9.27
C LEU A 20 -1.94 13.41 8.32
N TYR A 21 -3.18 13.78 7.95
CA TYR A 21 -3.97 13.00 6.99
C TYR A 21 -3.26 12.86 5.64
N PHE A 22 -2.70 13.94 5.10
CA PHE A 22 -1.99 13.90 3.82
C PHE A 22 -0.67 13.14 3.92
N GLU A 23 0.06 13.24 5.03
CA GLU A 23 1.27 12.44 5.27
C GLU A 23 0.95 10.94 5.28
N ARG A 24 -0.11 10.53 5.99
CA ARG A 24 -0.52 9.12 5.99
C ARG A 24 -1.03 8.67 4.61
N SER A 25 -1.68 9.56 3.86
CA SER A 25 -2.12 9.28 2.49
C SER A 25 -0.94 9.13 1.52
N ASN A 26 0.11 9.94 1.67
CA ASN A 26 1.35 9.77 0.91
C ASN A 26 2.08 8.48 1.30
N ALA A 27 2.14 8.14 2.59
CA ALA A 27 2.69 6.86 3.04
C ALA A 27 1.96 5.66 2.41
N MET A 28 0.62 5.70 2.37
CA MET A 28 -0.19 4.70 1.67
C MET A 28 0.19 4.58 0.19
N GLN A 29 0.37 5.71 -0.51
CA GLN A 29 0.80 5.70 -1.91
C GLN A 29 2.21 5.09 -2.07
N GLN A 30 3.13 5.35 -1.15
CA GLN A 30 4.48 4.76 -1.20
C GLN A 30 4.45 3.24 -1.03
N TYR A 31 3.60 2.72 -0.14
CA TYR A 31 3.42 1.26 -0.01
C TYR A 31 2.89 0.63 -1.30
N TRP A 32 1.95 1.27 -1.98
CA TRP A 32 1.46 0.82 -3.29
C TRP A 32 2.55 0.90 -4.38
N ASN A 33 3.30 1.99 -4.44
CA ASN A 33 4.39 2.14 -5.41
C ASN A 33 5.44 1.05 -5.24
N LEU A 34 5.89 0.82 -4.00
CA LEU A 34 6.83 -0.25 -3.69
C LEU A 34 6.25 -1.62 -4.08
N TYR A 35 4.98 -1.88 -3.76
CA TYR A 35 4.29 -3.12 -4.11
C TYR A 35 4.31 -3.38 -5.62
N VAL A 36 3.91 -2.40 -6.44
CA VAL A 36 3.89 -2.51 -7.91
C VAL A 36 5.29 -2.75 -8.46
N ILE A 37 6.31 -2.06 -7.93
CA ILE A 37 7.70 -2.26 -8.35
C ILE A 37 8.17 -3.69 -8.06
N ILE A 38 7.87 -4.22 -6.88
CA ILE A 38 8.26 -5.59 -6.51
C ILE A 38 7.54 -6.61 -7.40
N VAL A 39 6.21 -6.47 -7.61
CA VAL A 39 5.44 -7.33 -8.51
C VAL A 39 6.03 -7.28 -9.93
N GLY A 40 6.25 -6.10 -10.48
CA GLY A 40 6.86 -5.93 -11.80
C GLY A 40 8.25 -6.55 -11.88
N GLY A 41 9.08 -6.35 -10.85
CA GLY A 41 10.43 -6.91 -10.74
C GLY A 41 10.46 -8.43 -10.73
N VAL A 42 9.59 -9.09 -9.94
CA VAL A 42 9.55 -10.56 -9.89
C VAL A 42 9.01 -11.16 -11.20
N LEU A 43 8.03 -10.52 -11.83
CA LEU A 43 7.48 -10.96 -13.12
C LEU A 43 8.49 -10.78 -14.25
N ALA A 44 9.18 -9.64 -14.30
CA ALA A 44 10.25 -9.38 -15.27
C ALA A 44 11.43 -10.33 -15.07
N PHE A 45 11.87 -10.54 -13.82
CA PHE A 45 12.91 -11.51 -13.51
C PHE A 45 12.52 -12.91 -13.99
N SER A 46 11.28 -13.36 -13.73
CA SER A 46 10.80 -14.66 -14.19
C SER A 46 10.69 -14.74 -15.72
N SER A 47 10.26 -13.68 -16.40
CA SER A 47 10.07 -13.68 -17.86
C SER A 47 11.39 -13.77 -18.64
N LEU A 48 12.46 -13.19 -18.10
CA LEU A 48 13.81 -13.21 -18.70
C LEU A 48 14.51 -14.57 -18.57
N ARG A 49 14.02 -15.47 -17.70
CA ARG A 49 14.62 -16.79 -17.50
C ARG A 49 14.32 -17.73 -18.66
N LYS A 50 15.37 -18.33 -19.23
CA LYS A 50 15.28 -19.33 -20.32
C LYS A 50 15.12 -20.76 -19.82
N GLN A 51 15.84 -21.12 -18.76
CA GLN A 51 15.85 -22.48 -18.21
C GLN A 51 14.86 -22.62 -17.03
N PRO A 52 14.19 -23.78 -16.87
CA PRO A 52 13.37 -24.04 -15.70
C PRO A 52 14.23 -24.09 -14.43
N ALA A 53 13.76 -23.50 -13.34
CA ALA A 53 14.31 -23.80 -12.00
C ALA A 53 13.21 -23.69 -10.96
N ALA A 54 12.68 -24.86 -10.62
CA ALA A 54 11.62 -25.06 -9.65
C ALA A 54 11.93 -24.42 -8.30
N VAL A 55 13.13 -24.71 -7.78
CA VAL A 55 13.56 -24.29 -6.45
C VAL A 55 13.65 -22.77 -6.38
N THR A 56 14.31 -22.14 -7.35
CA THR A 56 14.38 -20.67 -7.42
C THR A 56 13.00 -20.04 -7.52
N THR A 57 12.10 -20.58 -8.36
CA THR A 57 10.73 -20.06 -8.47
C THR A 57 9.98 -20.18 -7.14
N ALA A 58 10.09 -21.32 -6.44
CA ALA A 58 9.48 -21.49 -5.13
C ALA A 58 10.04 -20.51 -4.09
N LEU A 59 11.36 -20.30 -4.06
CA LEU A 59 12.00 -19.32 -3.19
C LEU A 59 11.52 -17.90 -3.48
N VAL A 60 11.44 -17.51 -4.75
CA VAL A 60 10.89 -16.19 -5.15
C VAL A 60 9.44 -16.04 -4.70
N CYS A 61 8.59 -17.07 -4.86
CA CYS A 61 7.21 -17.03 -4.38
C CYS A 61 7.13 -16.86 -2.85
N ILE A 62 7.98 -17.55 -2.09
CA ILE A 62 8.02 -17.43 -0.62
C ILE A 62 8.47 -16.02 -0.22
N LEU A 63 9.55 -15.51 -0.79
CA LEU A 63 10.07 -14.17 -0.51
C LEU A 63 9.06 -13.09 -0.88
N PHE A 64 8.40 -13.23 -2.04
CA PHE A 64 7.30 -12.36 -2.44
C PHE A 64 6.14 -12.42 -1.43
N GLY A 65 5.72 -13.61 -1.00
CA GLY A 65 4.66 -13.78 -0.02
C GLY A 65 4.99 -13.14 1.34
N LEU A 66 6.23 -13.27 1.83
CA LEU A 66 6.68 -12.61 3.05
C LEU A 66 6.67 -11.08 2.93
N PHE A 67 7.16 -10.55 1.79
CA PHE A 67 7.08 -9.13 1.48
C PHE A 67 5.62 -8.65 1.45
N ALA A 68 4.77 -9.33 0.68
CA ALA A 68 3.37 -8.99 0.52
C ALA A 68 2.63 -8.97 1.86
N TYR A 69 2.87 -9.97 2.71
CA TYR A 69 2.32 -10.06 4.06
C TYR A 69 2.73 -8.87 4.96
N LYS A 70 4.00 -8.46 4.96
CA LYS A 70 4.43 -7.30 5.75
C LYS A 70 3.99 -5.97 5.14
N ASN A 71 3.88 -5.90 3.82
CA ASN A 71 3.41 -4.71 3.12
C ASN A 71 1.93 -4.44 3.42
N ILE A 72 1.07 -5.45 3.36
CA ILE A 72 -0.37 -5.30 3.67
C ILE A 72 -0.60 -4.97 5.15
N ASP A 73 0.23 -5.49 6.06
CA ASP A 73 0.23 -5.16 7.48
C ASP A 73 0.51 -3.66 7.71
N ALA A 74 1.54 -3.10 7.07
CA ALA A 74 1.83 -1.67 7.13
C ALA A 74 0.72 -0.79 6.52
N MET A 75 0.07 -1.28 5.45
CA MET A 75 -1.08 -0.59 4.85
C MET A 75 -2.32 -0.64 5.75
N LYS A 76 -2.52 -1.70 6.53
CA LYS A 76 -3.58 -1.79 7.55
C LYS A 76 -3.42 -0.68 8.58
N ASP A 77 -2.23 -0.57 9.16
CA ASP A 77 -1.94 0.45 10.18
C ASP A 77 -2.09 1.86 9.61
N THR A 78 -1.58 2.09 8.40
CA THR A 78 -1.70 3.38 7.72
C THR A 78 -3.15 3.71 7.41
N THR A 79 -3.98 2.71 7.06
CA THR A 79 -5.41 2.91 6.87
C THR A 79 -6.07 3.32 8.19
N ALA A 80 -5.81 2.61 9.29
CA ALA A 80 -6.35 2.95 10.60
C ALA A 80 -5.96 4.37 11.03
N GLN A 81 -4.69 4.76 10.85
CA GLN A 81 -4.21 6.11 11.14
C GLN A 81 -4.92 7.18 10.30
N ARG A 82 -5.20 6.92 9.02
CA ARG A 82 -5.95 7.84 8.16
C ARG A 82 -7.39 8.02 8.63
N PHE A 83 -8.06 6.95 9.02
CA PHE A 83 -9.42 7.03 9.58
C PHE A 83 -9.44 7.81 10.90
N ALA A 84 -8.51 7.53 11.81
CA ALA A 84 -8.38 8.28 13.06
C ALA A 84 -8.11 9.77 12.83
N ALA A 85 -7.27 10.11 11.84
CA ALA A 85 -7.03 11.51 11.47
C ALA A 85 -8.30 12.18 10.93
N VAL A 86 -9.07 11.53 10.06
CA VAL A 86 -10.35 12.06 9.55
C VAL A 86 -11.36 12.25 10.68
N GLU A 87 -11.45 11.31 11.61
CA GLU A 87 -12.34 11.43 12.77
C GLU A 87 -11.95 12.63 13.65
N ALA A 88 -10.65 12.79 13.95
CA ALA A 88 -10.15 13.94 14.70
C ALA A 88 -10.42 15.27 13.99
N ILE A 89 -10.25 15.35 12.66
CA ILE A 89 -10.56 16.55 11.85
C ILE A 89 -12.04 16.93 12.00
N LYS A 90 -12.94 15.95 11.91
CA LYS A 90 -14.40 16.18 12.04
C LYS A 90 -14.79 16.66 13.44
N GLN A 91 -14.10 16.18 14.47
CA GLN A 91 -14.35 16.53 15.87
C GLN A 91 -13.64 17.82 16.33
N PHE A 92 -12.69 18.35 15.55
CA PHE A 92 -11.75 19.41 15.97
C PHE A 92 -12.40 20.72 16.45
N ASP A 93 -13.69 20.95 16.20
CA ASP A 93 -14.33 22.24 16.52
C ASP A 93 -15.85 22.12 16.77
N SER A 94 -16.31 20.95 17.22
CA SER A 94 -17.73 20.73 17.55
C SER A 94 -18.24 21.60 18.74
N GLY A 95 -17.43 22.53 19.26
CA GLY A 95 -17.76 23.42 20.39
C GLY A 95 -17.23 24.86 20.32
N SER A 96 -16.72 25.36 19.17
CA SER A 96 -16.17 26.73 19.04
C SER A 96 -16.99 27.60 18.10
N ILE A 97 -17.44 28.77 18.57
CA ILE A 97 -18.38 29.68 17.88
C ILE A 97 -17.68 30.64 16.89
N THR A 98 -16.36 30.61 16.77
CA THR A 98 -15.60 31.64 16.05
C THR A 98 -14.66 31.05 15.00
N ALA A 99 -15.09 30.98 13.73
CA ALA A 99 -14.20 31.14 12.56
C ALA A 99 -14.95 31.05 11.20
N THR A 100 -15.53 32.16 10.73
CA THR A 100 -16.24 32.22 9.44
C THR A 100 -15.37 31.84 8.21
N ALA A 101 -14.05 32.05 8.28
CA ALA A 101 -13.10 31.65 7.22
C ALA A 101 -12.68 30.18 7.29
N SER A 102 -12.66 29.55 8.48
CA SER A 102 -12.35 28.12 8.59
C SER A 102 -13.52 27.28 8.07
N THR A 103 -14.76 27.74 8.23
CA THR A 103 -15.97 27.04 7.77
C THR A 103 -15.98 26.82 6.26
N GLN A 104 -15.54 27.80 5.45
CA GLN A 104 -15.50 27.66 3.99
C GLN A 104 -14.44 26.63 3.55
N VAL A 105 -13.23 26.70 4.11
CA VAL A 105 -12.14 25.75 3.80
C VAL A 105 -12.52 24.33 4.25
N ARG A 106 -13.15 24.19 5.41
CA ARG A 106 -13.67 22.91 5.92
C ARG A 106 -14.76 22.34 5.03
N GLY A 107 -15.74 23.16 4.64
CA GLY A 107 -16.83 22.75 3.76
C GLY A 107 -16.36 22.27 2.39
N LEU A 108 -15.20 22.75 1.92
CA LEU A 108 -14.59 22.29 0.68
C LEU A 108 -13.70 21.05 0.85
N LEU A 109 -12.91 21.00 1.93
CA LEU A 109 -11.91 19.94 2.12
C LEU A 109 -12.49 18.67 2.75
N GLU A 110 -13.25 18.78 3.84
CA GLU A 110 -13.72 17.62 4.62
C GLU A 110 -14.50 16.58 3.78
N PRO A 111 -15.38 16.96 2.82
CA PRO A 111 -16.07 16.00 1.95
C PRO A 111 -15.12 15.17 1.06
N THR A 112 -13.91 15.67 0.80
CA THR A 112 -12.91 14.98 -0.03
C THR A 112 -12.04 14.00 0.76
N LEU A 113 -12.12 14.02 2.10
CA LEU A 113 -11.33 13.16 2.98
C LEU A 113 -11.98 11.78 3.12
N THR A 114 -12.00 11.04 2.02
CA THR A 114 -12.63 9.72 1.88
C THR A 114 -11.57 8.64 1.68
N PRO A 115 -10.81 8.28 2.73
CA PRO A 115 -9.80 7.23 2.62
C PRO A 115 -10.44 5.88 2.26
N ALA A 116 -9.79 5.12 1.38
CA ALA A 116 -10.21 3.76 1.06
C ALA A 116 -10.24 2.88 2.32
N THR A 117 -11.24 2.00 2.42
CA THR A 117 -11.35 1.06 3.53
C THR A 117 -10.25 0.01 3.45
N PHE A 118 -9.84 -0.52 4.61
CA PHE A 118 -8.85 -1.60 4.64
C PHE A 118 -9.36 -2.84 3.88
N GLY A 119 -10.67 -3.10 3.91
CA GLY A 119 -11.28 -4.20 3.14
C GLY A 119 -11.02 -4.08 1.64
N SER A 120 -11.19 -2.88 1.07
CA SER A 120 -10.91 -2.63 -0.35
C SER A 120 -9.42 -2.78 -0.66
N VAL A 121 -8.55 -2.15 0.15
CA VAL A 121 -7.09 -2.26 0.00
C VAL A 121 -6.64 -3.72 0.06
N LYS A 122 -7.12 -4.48 1.03
CA LYS A 122 -6.82 -5.90 1.22
C LYS A 122 -7.30 -6.75 0.06
N ALA A 123 -8.50 -6.52 -0.44
CA ALA A 123 -9.05 -7.31 -1.54
C ALA A 123 -8.21 -7.15 -2.81
N THR A 124 -7.87 -5.91 -3.18
CA THR A 124 -6.99 -5.64 -4.33
C THR A 124 -5.62 -6.26 -4.15
N HIS A 125 -5.01 -6.07 -2.97
CA HIS A 125 -3.68 -6.57 -2.66
C HIS A 125 -3.58 -8.11 -2.76
N ILE A 126 -4.49 -8.83 -2.09
CA ILE A 126 -4.53 -10.30 -2.13
C ILE A 126 -4.84 -10.82 -3.53
N ALA A 127 -5.76 -10.19 -4.26
CA ALA A 127 -6.05 -10.60 -5.64
C ALA A 127 -4.81 -10.48 -6.53
N SER A 128 -4.07 -9.37 -6.41
CA SER A 128 -2.81 -9.16 -7.12
C SER A 128 -1.72 -10.15 -6.70
N ASP A 129 -1.63 -10.53 -5.42
CA ASP A 129 -0.69 -11.54 -4.94
C ASP A 129 -0.95 -12.91 -5.57
N LEU A 130 -2.21 -13.35 -5.58
CA LEU A 130 -2.62 -14.62 -6.17
C LEU A 130 -2.34 -14.64 -7.67
N LEU A 131 -2.65 -13.55 -8.37
CA LEU A 131 -2.34 -13.41 -9.80
C LEU A 131 -0.83 -13.45 -10.07
N THR A 132 -0.03 -12.81 -9.22
CA THR A 132 1.44 -12.80 -9.34
C THR A 132 2.00 -14.21 -9.17
N ILE A 133 1.60 -14.92 -8.11
CA ILE A 133 2.04 -16.30 -7.88
C ILE A 133 1.58 -17.23 -9.02
N ALA A 134 0.33 -17.09 -9.47
CA ALA A 134 -0.19 -17.87 -10.59
C ALA A 134 0.62 -17.63 -11.88
N ALA A 135 0.99 -16.37 -12.17
CA ALA A 135 1.83 -16.03 -13.30
C ALA A 135 3.23 -16.64 -13.19
N LEU A 136 3.88 -16.57 -12.03
CA LEU A 136 5.18 -17.19 -11.79
C LEU A 136 5.13 -18.71 -12.01
N CYS A 137 4.10 -19.37 -11.49
CA CYS A 137 3.86 -20.80 -11.69
C CYS A 137 3.62 -21.13 -13.17
N ALA A 138 2.79 -20.36 -13.87
CA ALA A 138 2.51 -20.57 -15.29
C ALA A 138 3.76 -20.43 -16.16
N MET A 139 4.59 -19.42 -15.89
CA MET A 139 5.87 -19.22 -16.58
C MET A 139 6.83 -20.40 -16.36
N GLU A 140 6.92 -20.91 -15.12
CA GLU A 140 7.77 -22.05 -14.79
C GLU A 140 7.25 -23.36 -15.42
N LEU A 141 5.94 -23.62 -15.38
CA LEU A 141 5.32 -24.78 -16.03
C LEU A 141 5.55 -24.76 -17.54
N ARG A 142 5.40 -23.59 -18.18
CA ARG A 142 5.69 -23.41 -19.61
C ARG A 142 7.14 -23.79 -19.93
N ARG A 143 8.11 -23.30 -19.15
CA ARG A 143 9.54 -23.63 -19.35
C ARG A 143 9.82 -25.12 -19.20
N ARG A 144 9.21 -25.78 -18.21
CA ARG A 144 9.38 -27.24 -18.02
C ARG A 144 8.82 -28.03 -19.19
N ARG A 145 7.65 -27.65 -19.71
CA ARG A 145 7.05 -28.28 -20.90
C ARG A 145 7.95 -28.14 -22.12
N LEU A 146 8.46 -26.93 -22.38
CA LEU A 146 9.37 -26.68 -23.52
C LEU A 146 10.68 -27.47 -23.43
N LYS A 147 11.20 -27.72 -22.23
CA LYS A 147 12.40 -28.56 -22.04
C LYS A 147 12.11 -30.06 -22.19
N ALA A 148 10.90 -30.49 -21.86
CA ALA A 148 10.51 -31.91 -21.88
C ALA A 148 10.14 -32.43 -23.28
N THR A 149 9.75 -31.55 -24.21
CA THR A 149 9.52 -31.92 -25.61
C THR A 149 10.86 -32.13 -26.32
N PRO A 150 11.23 -33.37 -26.70
CA PRO A 150 12.44 -33.59 -27.49
C PRO A 150 12.25 -32.93 -28.86
N SER A 151 13.29 -32.27 -29.37
CA SER A 151 13.33 -31.85 -30.77
C SER A 151 13.34 -33.10 -31.64
N THR A 152 12.17 -33.51 -32.13
CA THR A 152 12.08 -34.44 -33.26
C THR A 152 12.74 -33.75 -34.44
N SER A 153 14.00 -34.11 -34.68
CA SER A 153 14.81 -33.74 -35.84
C SER A 153 14.93 -34.99 -36.70
#